data_AF-A0A5T2MDE9-F1
#
_entry.id   AF-A0A5T2MDE9-F1
#
_cell.length_a   1.000
_cell.length_b   1.000
_cell.length_c   1.000
_cell.angle_alpha   90.00
_cell.angle_beta   90.00
_cell.angle_gamma   90.00
#
_symmetry.space_group_name_H-M   'P 1'
#
loop_
_entity.id
_entity.type
_entity.pdbx_description
1 polymer ?
#
loop_
_entity_poly.entity_id
_entity_poly.type
_entity_poly.pdbx_seq_one_letter_code
_entity_poly.pdbx_strand_id
1 'polypeptide(L)'
;MKKRIGDVQYYLEKDNEVFHLVKRIKAFSNKLTEGKTKATTITVSDFCFTKNNFDNINFNENGLREKDKDVIIKMVSEMDGEDEN
;
A
#
# COMPACT_ATOMS: atom_id res chain seq x y z
N MET A 1 -8.88 -0.70 5.88
CA MET A 1 -7.84 -0.12 6.76
C MET A 1 -6.96 0.88 6.01
N LYS A 2 -6.53 1.97 6.69
CA LYS A 2 -5.59 2.97 6.15
C LYS A 2 -4.41 3.15 7.09
N LYS A 3 -3.17 3.16 6.57
CA LYS A 3 -1.94 3.37 7.35
C LYS A 3 -1.03 4.39 6.67
N ARG A 4 -0.43 5.30 7.45
CA ARG A 4 0.52 6.30 6.93
C ARG A 4 1.83 6.21 7.68
N ILE A 5 2.92 6.14 6.93
CA ILE A 5 4.29 6.07 7.46
C ILE A 5 5.13 7.10 6.71
N GLY A 6 5.33 8.26 7.34
CA GLY A 6 5.98 9.41 6.71
C GLY A 6 5.25 9.86 5.43
N ASP A 7 5.97 9.78 4.31
CA ASP A 7 5.48 10.13 2.98
C ASP A 7 4.76 8.98 2.26
N VAL A 8 4.71 7.78 2.86
CA VAL A 8 4.05 6.60 2.29
C VAL A 8 2.68 6.42 2.91
N GLN A 9 1.68 6.10 2.08
CA GLN A 9 0.31 5.81 2.46
C GLN A 9 -0.08 4.44 1.92
N TYR A 10 -0.66 3.62 2.78
CA TYR A 10 -1.19 2.29 2.47
C TYR A 10 -2.70 2.29 2.71
N TYR A 11 -3.41 1.70 1.77
CA TYR A 11 -4.83 1.39 1.87
C TYR A 11 -4.95 -0.10 1.64
N LEU A 12 -5.62 -0.78 2.55
CA LEU A 12 -5.88 -2.21 2.48
C LEU A 12 -7.37 -2.41 2.69
N GLU A 13 -8.04 -2.96 1.70
CA GLU A 13 -9.44 -3.36 1.78
C GLU A 13 -9.51 -4.88 1.72
N LYS A 14 -10.45 -5.48 2.45
CA LYS A 14 -10.67 -6.92 2.45
C LYS A 14 -12.09 -7.15 1.96
N ASP A 15 -12.23 -7.97 0.93
CA ASP A 15 -13.50 -8.48 0.45
C ASP A 15 -13.43 -10.02 0.46
N ASN A 16 -14.15 -10.62 1.41
CA ASN A 16 -14.05 -12.05 1.71
C ASN A 16 -12.59 -12.48 2.01
N GLU A 17 -11.98 -13.26 1.11
CA GLU A 17 -10.60 -13.76 1.23
C GLU A 17 -9.58 -12.94 0.42
N VAL A 18 -10.04 -11.92 -0.31
CA VAL A 18 -9.21 -11.10 -1.20
C VAL A 18 -8.90 -9.77 -0.55
N PHE A 19 -7.62 -9.42 -0.54
CA PHE A 19 -7.09 -8.15 -0.07
C PHE A 19 -6.74 -7.26 -1.25
N HIS A 20 -7.30 -6.05 -1.31
CA HIS A 20 -6.94 -5.02 -2.26
C HIS A 20 -5.98 -4.02 -1.60
N LEU A 21 -4.75 -3.96 -2.11
CA LEU A 21 -3.71 -3.07 -1.62
C LEU A 21 -3.46 -1.93 -2.60
N VAL A 22 -3.55 -0.70 -2.08
CA VAL A 22 -3.09 0.50 -2.76
C VAL A 22 -2.00 1.18 -1.95
N LYS A 23 -0.82 1.34 -2.55
CA LYS A 23 0.27 2.13 -1.99
C LYS A 23 0.43 3.43 -2.76
N ARG A 24 0.50 4.53 -2.01
CA ARG A 24 0.78 5.85 -2.54
C ARG A 24 1.98 6.47 -1.85
N ILE A 25 2.74 7.29 -2.58
CA ILE A 25 3.85 8.07 -2.03
C ILE A 25 3.65 9.55 -2.32
N LYS A 26 4.04 10.39 -1.37
CA LYS A 26 4.16 11.82 -1.58
C LYS A 26 5.45 12.07 -2.37
N ALA A 27 5.33 12.74 -3.50
CA ALA A 27 6.43 13.16 -4.35
C ALA A 27 6.33 14.67 -4.59
N PHE A 28 7.48 15.32 -4.68
CA PHE A 28 7.58 16.72 -5.10
C PHE A 28 8.04 16.71 -6.56
N SER A 29 7.19 17.20 -7.46
CA SER A 29 7.50 17.23 -8.89
C SER A 29 7.18 18.59 -9.47
N ASN A 30 8.18 19.26 -10.01
CA ASN A 30 8.03 20.54 -10.73
C ASN A 30 7.34 20.34 -12.09
N LYS A 31 7.46 19.13 -12.68
CA LYS A 31 6.89 18.77 -13.98
C LYS A 31 5.37 18.60 -13.94
N LEU A 32 4.82 18.17 -12.80
CA LEU A 32 3.38 17.89 -12.63
C LEU A 32 2.59 19.10 -12.11
N THR A 33 3.24 20.23 -11.86
CA THR A 33 2.71 21.33 -11.04
C THR A 33 3.05 22.72 -11.61
N GLU A 34 3.17 22.81 -12.94
CA GLU A 34 3.37 24.07 -13.68
C GLU A 34 4.44 24.99 -13.05
N GLY A 35 5.60 24.42 -12.70
CA GLY A 35 6.74 25.18 -12.17
C GLY A 35 6.66 25.56 -10.68
N LYS A 36 5.61 25.17 -9.95
CA LYS A 36 5.52 25.36 -8.49
C LYS A 36 5.78 24.05 -7.77
N THR A 37 6.85 23.90 -6.99
CA THR A 37 7.12 22.68 -6.20
C THR A 37 6.00 22.40 -5.19
N LYS A 38 4.96 21.68 -5.62
CA LYS A 38 3.84 21.25 -4.78
C LYS A 38 3.97 19.77 -4.52
N ALA A 39 3.67 19.39 -3.28
CA ALA A 39 3.55 17.99 -2.92
C ALA A 39 2.35 17.36 -3.61
N THR A 40 2.59 16.29 -4.36
CA THR A 40 1.55 15.47 -4.99
C THR A 40 1.65 14.06 -4.45
N THR A 41 0.53 13.38 -4.31
CA THR A 41 0.50 11.96 -3.93
C THR A 41 0.28 11.13 -5.18
N ILE A 42 1.17 10.18 -5.46
CA ILE A 42 1.09 9.29 -6.61
C ILE A 42 0.87 7.84 -6.16
N THR A 43 0.04 7.10 -6.88
CA THR A 43 -0.10 5.65 -6.68
C THR A 43 1.09 4.94 -7.32
N VAL A 44 1.76 4.09 -6.55
CA VAL A 44 2.93 3.31 -7.01
C VAL A 44 2.69 1.81 -6.98
N SER A 45 1.61 1.38 -6.33
CA SER A 45 1.16 -0.01 -6.30
C SER A 45 -0.35 -0.02 -6.16
N ASP A 46 -1.00 -0.89 -6.93
CA ASP A 46 -2.43 -1.14 -6.90
C ASP A 46 -2.67 -2.57 -7.37
N PHE A 47 -2.90 -3.51 -6.44
CA PHE A 47 -3.11 -4.92 -6.78
C PHE A 47 -3.93 -5.65 -5.71
N CYS A 48 -4.47 -6.81 -6.11
CA CYS A 48 -5.19 -7.71 -5.22
C CYS A 48 -4.37 -8.97 -4.92
N PHE A 49 -4.54 -9.50 -3.72
CA PHE A 49 -3.87 -10.72 -3.28
C PHE A 49 -4.73 -11.50 -2.27
N THR A 50 -4.36 -12.75 -2.03
CA THR A 50 -4.91 -13.58 -0.94
C THR A 50 -3.77 -13.94 0.01
N LYS A 51 -4.07 -14.34 1.24
CA LYS A 51 -3.03 -14.77 2.20
C LYS A 51 -2.13 -15.87 1.61
N ASN A 52 -2.73 -16.79 0.86
CA ASN A 52 -2.04 -17.93 0.27
C ASN A 52 -1.06 -17.53 -0.85
N ASN A 53 -1.29 -16.40 -1.54
CA ASN A 53 -0.42 -15.95 -2.62
C ASN A 53 0.49 -14.77 -2.24
N PHE A 54 0.31 -14.18 -1.06
CA PHE A 54 1.03 -12.99 -0.62
C PHE A 54 2.56 -13.18 -0.63
N ASP A 55 3.04 -14.34 -0.16
CA ASP A 55 4.47 -14.66 -0.15
C ASP A 55 5.06 -14.89 -1.55
N ASN A 56 4.21 -15.16 -2.55
CA ASN A 56 4.62 -15.36 -3.94
C ASN A 56 4.62 -14.07 -4.77
N ILE A 57 4.22 -12.94 -4.19
CA ILE A 57 4.20 -11.66 -4.89
C ILE A 57 5.64 -11.15 -5.04
N ASN A 58 6.03 -10.80 -6.26
CA ASN A 58 7.27 -10.07 -6.47
C ASN A 58 7.06 -8.59 -6.08
N PHE A 59 7.48 -8.23 -4.87
CA PHE A 59 7.28 -6.89 -4.31
C PHE A 59 7.99 -5.81 -5.15
N ASN A 60 9.20 -6.10 -5.64
CA ASN A 60 9.98 -5.14 -6.41
C ASN A 60 9.29 -4.76 -7.73
N GLU A 61 8.68 -5.72 -8.42
CA GLU A 61 7.95 -5.45 -9.68
C GLU A 61 6.66 -4.68 -9.46
N ASN A 62 6.09 -4.72 -8.25
CA ASN A 62 4.86 -4.02 -7.89
C ASN A 62 5.10 -2.66 -7.22
N GLY A 63 6.31 -2.10 -7.30
CA GLY A 63 6.61 -0.80 -6.68
C GLY A 63 6.63 -0.82 -5.15
N LEU A 64 6.77 -2.02 -4.57
CA LEU A 64 6.94 -2.26 -3.15
C LEU A 64 8.42 -2.56 -2.83
N ARG A 65 8.82 -2.24 -1.60
CA ARG A 65 10.12 -2.55 -1.01
C ARG A 65 9.92 -3.59 0.09
N GLU A 66 10.99 -4.26 0.50
CA GLU A 66 10.93 -5.28 1.56
C GLU A 66 10.26 -4.77 2.84
N LYS A 67 10.62 -3.57 3.29
CA LYS A 67 10.01 -2.92 4.47
C LYS A 67 8.49 -2.72 4.37
N ASP A 68 7.94 -2.69 3.15
CA ASP A 68 6.51 -2.54 2.93
C ASP A 68 5.79 -3.87 3.20
N LYS A 69 6.47 -5.01 3.00
CA LYS A 69 5.95 -6.35 3.31
C LYS A 69 5.57 -6.46 4.79
N ASP A 70 6.46 -6.05 5.69
CA ASP A 70 6.19 -6.06 7.14
C ASP A 70 4.97 -5.21 7.53
N VAL A 71 4.82 -4.05 6.87
CA VAL A 71 3.68 -3.16 7.10
C VAL A 71 2.38 -3.81 6.65
N ILE A 72 2.39 -4.45 5.47
CA ILE A 72 1.20 -5.09 4.90
C ILE A 72 0.82 -6.34 5.71
N ILE A 73 1.79 -7.17 6.12
CA ILE A 73 1.54 -8.33 7.01
C ILE A 73 0.85 -7.86 8.28
N LYS A 74 1.39 -6.80 8.91
CA LYS A 74 0.80 -6.24 10.12
C LYS A 74 -0.62 -5.72 9.87
N MET A 75 -0.89 -5.07 8.74
CA MET A 75 -2.24 -4.61 8.38
C MET A 75 -3.21 -5.77 8.15
N VAL A 76 -2.77 -6.85 7.48
CA VAL A 76 -3.59 -8.06 7.29
C VAL A 76 -3.95 -8.67 8.65
N SER A 77 -2.96 -8.87 9.52
CA SER A 77 -3.18 -9.40 10.88
C SER A 77 -4.09 -8.51 11.71
N GLU A 78 -3.95 -7.18 11.63
CA GLU A 78 -4.83 -6.23 12.31
C GLU A 78 -6.28 -6.35 11.79
N MET A 79 -6.49 -6.48 10.47
CA MET A 79 -7.85 -6.63 9.90
C MET A 79 -8.50 -7.97 10.26
N ASP A 80 -7.76 -9.07 10.26
CA ASP A 80 -8.32 -10.37 10.64
C ASP A 80 -8.63 -10.47 12.14
N GLY A 81 -7.86 -9.80 12.99
CA GLY A 81 -8.16 -9.71 14.43
C GLY A 81 -9.31 -8.76 14.75
N GLU A 82 -9.64 -7.82 13.87
CA GLU A 82 -10.81 -6.94 13.98
C GLU A 82 -12.11 -7.64 13.52
N ASP A 83 -12.05 -8.61 12.60
CA ASP A 83 -13.22 -9.39 12.15
C ASP A 83 -13.78 -10.38 13.21
N GLU A 84 -13.07 -10.61 14.32
CA GLU A 84 -13.48 -11.54 15.41
C GLU A 84 -14.20 -10.86 16.61
N ASN A 85 -14.61 -9.60 16.52
CA ASN A 85 -15.39 -8.91 17.58
C ASN A 85 -16.78 -8.42 17.12
#